data_AF-S8F4C5-F1
#
_entry.id   AF-S8F4C5-F1
#
_cell.length_a   1.000
_cell.length_b   1.000
_cell.length_c   1.000
_cell.angle_alpha   90.00
_cell.angle_beta   90.00
_cell.angle_gamma   90.00
#
_symmetry.space_group_name_H-M   'P 1'
#
loop_
_entity.id
_entity.type
_entity.pdbx_description
1 polymer ?
#
loop_
_entity_poly.entity_id
_entity_poly.type
_entity_poly.pdbx_seq_one_letter_code
_entity_poly.pdbx_strand_id
1 'polypeptide(L)'
;MEFCAVVAVIRLSHKYKVHHVRDAYLSRMKTCFPTDFDTWDAVNRNHGSLAMKFSDQHAFAAVDVARLTGTESMLPGALYLCCKLHPDIILRGTPRDHNAPHEQLRTDDLVRCIQGRQFVLQQAIANILELFDAARRSPLCTHRRCADTLALMRAQHSEGFAPRLVCDALQTREPHVRALQRAQYLCRSCADAVCEADVELCRQLWATLPELMGVDTPEDWPMA
;
A
#
# COMPACT_ATOMS: atom_id res chain seq x y z
N MET A 1 10.63 -16.03 8.33
CA MET A 1 10.16 -17.20 7.53
C MET A 1 9.83 -16.71 6.13
N GLU A 2 10.03 -17.53 5.10
CA GLU A 2 9.73 -17.17 3.71
C GLU A 2 8.21 -17.25 3.42
N PHE A 3 7.70 -16.29 2.65
CA PHE A 3 6.27 -16.17 2.33
C PHE A 3 5.69 -17.46 1.70
N CYS A 4 6.38 -18.02 0.71
CA CYS A 4 5.92 -19.22 0.01
C CYS A 4 5.75 -20.42 0.93
N ALA A 5 6.62 -20.57 1.93
CA ALA A 5 6.51 -21.63 2.94
C ALA A 5 5.26 -21.44 3.82
N VAL A 6 4.97 -20.20 4.22
CA VAL A 6 3.77 -19.87 5.01
C VAL A 6 2.50 -20.20 4.22
N VAL A 7 2.41 -19.76 2.97
CA VAL A 7 1.26 -20.06 2.10
C VAL A 7 1.08 -21.55 1.85
N ALA A 8 2.17 -22.29 1.63
CA ALA A 8 2.10 -23.74 1.45
C ALA A 8 1.54 -24.44 2.69
N VAL A 9 1.99 -24.07 3.88
CA VAL A 9 1.47 -24.63 5.14
C VAL A 9 0.01 -24.27 5.34
N ILE A 10 -0.42 -23.04 5.03
CA ILE A 10 -1.83 -22.63 5.13
C ILE A 10 -2.70 -23.47 4.17
N ARG A 11 -2.29 -23.60 2.90
CA ARG A 11 -3.03 -24.38 1.90
C ARG A 11 -3.17 -25.85 2.32
N LEU A 12 -2.09 -26.48 2.81
CA LEU A 12 -2.10 -27.87 3.26
C LEU A 12 -2.95 -28.04 4.53
N SER A 13 -2.72 -27.22 5.55
CA SER A 13 -3.48 -27.29 6.81
C SER A 13 -4.97 -27.02 6.59
N HIS A 14 -5.33 -26.12 5.66
CA HIS A 14 -6.72 -25.92 5.24
C HIS A 14 -7.29 -27.18 4.56
N LYS A 15 -6.58 -27.75 3.58
CA LYS A 15 -7.00 -28.97 2.85
C LYS A 15 -7.23 -30.16 3.78
N TYR A 16 -6.36 -30.35 4.76
CA TYR A 16 -6.41 -31.46 5.71
C TYR A 16 -7.13 -31.12 7.02
N LYS A 17 -7.79 -29.95 7.10
CA LYS A 17 -8.58 -29.49 8.27
C LYS A 17 -7.80 -29.44 9.59
N VAL A 18 -6.51 -29.11 9.53
CA VAL A 18 -5.64 -28.94 10.70
C VAL A 18 -5.71 -27.48 11.18
N HIS A 19 -6.81 -27.13 11.86
CA HIS A 19 -7.16 -25.74 12.19
C HIS A 19 -6.07 -25.00 12.99
N HIS A 20 -5.53 -25.59 14.05
CA HIS A 20 -4.52 -24.93 14.88
C HIS A 20 -3.25 -24.54 14.10
N VAL A 21 -2.81 -25.37 13.14
CA VAL A 21 -1.69 -25.05 12.25
C VAL A 21 -2.09 -23.92 11.30
N ARG A 22 -3.27 -24.03 10.66
CA ARG A 22 -3.77 -23.00 9.75
C ARG A 22 -3.79 -21.63 10.44
N ASP A 23 -4.38 -21.56 11.62
CA ASP A 23 -4.60 -20.31 12.36
C ASP A 23 -3.27 -19.71 12.84
N ALA A 24 -2.32 -20.55 13.28
CA ALA A 24 -0.97 -20.10 13.66
C ALA A 24 -0.16 -19.54 12.47
N TYR A 25 -0.40 -20.00 11.25
CA TYR A 25 0.28 -19.45 10.07
C TYR A 25 -0.47 -18.27 9.46
N LEU A 26 -1.80 -18.24 9.56
CA LEU A 26 -2.60 -17.06 9.22
C LEU A 26 -2.25 -15.87 10.11
N SER A 27 -2.05 -16.07 11.42
CA SER A 27 -1.64 -14.98 12.32
C SER A 27 -0.32 -14.33 11.89
N ARG A 28 0.64 -15.11 11.38
CA ARG A 28 1.87 -14.59 10.78
C ARG A 28 1.58 -13.79 9.52
N MET A 29 0.72 -14.29 8.64
CA MET A 29 0.35 -13.58 7.41
C MET A 29 -0.32 -12.24 7.73
N LYS A 30 -1.22 -12.19 8.71
CA LYS A 30 -1.87 -10.95 9.19
C LYS A 30 -0.87 -9.89 9.66
N THR A 31 0.29 -10.26 10.18
CA THR A 31 1.33 -9.27 10.52
C THR A 31 1.90 -8.52 9.32
N CYS A 32 1.71 -9.04 8.10
CA CYS A 32 2.10 -8.36 6.86
C CYS A 32 0.93 -7.66 6.16
N PHE A 33 -0.30 -7.92 6.59
CA PHE A 33 -1.52 -7.32 6.07
C PHE A 33 -2.39 -6.87 7.26
N PRO A 34 -1.88 -5.90 8.05
CA PRO A 34 -2.62 -5.34 9.18
C PRO A 34 -3.84 -4.54 8.69
N THR A 35 -4.74 -4.21 9.61
CA THR A 35 -5.86 -3.28 9.37
C THR A 35 -5.51 -1.84 9.74
N ASP A 36 -4.42 -1.61 10.48
CA ASP A 36 -3.95 -0.28 10.85
C ASP A 36 -2.87 0.25 9.89
N PHE A 37 -2.96 1.54 9.57
CA PHE A 37 -2.06 2.17 8.60
C PHE A 37 -0.61 2.24 9.10
N ASP A 38 -0.39 2.53 10.38
CA ASP A 38 0.97 2.75 10.90
C ASP A 38 1.79 1.44 10.85
N THR A 39 1.20 0.30 11.17
CA THR A 39 1.81 -1.02 10.98
C THR A 39 1.95 -1.35 9.51
N TRP A 40 0.95 -1.04 8.67
CA TRP A 40 1.06 -1.24 7.22
C TRP A 40 2.27 -0.51 6.63
N ASP A 41 2.40 0.77 6.91
CA ASP A 41 3.47 1.63 6.41
C ASP A 41 4.85 1.15 6.88
N ALA A 42 4.96 0.71 8.14
CA ALA A 42 6.18 0.09 8.65
C ALA A 42 6.52 -1.25 7.95
N VAL A 43 5.55 -2.12 7.75
CA VAL A 43 5.77 -3.45 7.15
C VAL A 43 6.04 -3.33 5.64
N ASN A 44 5.31 -2.47 4.93
CA ASN A 44 5.49 -2.21 3.51
C ASN A 44 6.89 -1.65 3.21
N ARG A 45 7.39 -0.69 4.02
CA ARG A 45 8.77 -0.18 3.89
C ARG A 45 9.84 -1.25 4.12
N ASN A 46 9.59 -2.18 5.03
CA ASN A 46 10.55 -3.22 5.41
C ASN A 46 10.41 -4.50 4.57
N HIS A 47 9.47 -4.54 3.62
CA HIS A 47 9.13 -5.74 2.85
C HIS A 47 8.85 -6.95 3.76
N GLY A 48 8.19 -6.73 4.90
CA GLY A 48 7.98 -7.77 5.90
C GLY A 48 7.78 -7.27 7.31
N SER A 49 7.29 -8.19 8.14
CA SER A 49 7.25 -8.08 9.59
C SER A 49 8.39 -8.90 10.23
N LEU A 50 8.49 -8.85 11.56
CA LEU A 50 9.40 -9.73 12.31
C LEU A 50 9.07 -11.22 12.12
N ALA A 51 7.82 -11.55 11.79
CA ALA A 51 7.38 -12.94 11.61
C ALA A 51 7.68 -13.47 10.20
N MET A 52 7.57 -12.61 9.18
CA MET A 52 7.61 -13.04 7.79
C MET A 52 8.05 -11.91 6.85
N LYS A 53 8.87 -12.25 5.84
CA LYS A 53 9.17 -11.35 4.72
C LYS A 53 8.16 -11.55 3.60
N PHE A 54 7.81 -10.48 2.88
CA PHE A 54 6.98 -10.56 1.68
C PHE A 54 7.53 -9.63 0.58
N SER A 55 6.99 -9.79 -0.62
CA SER A 55 7.30 -8.98 -1.79
C SER A 55 5.99 -8.76 -2.53
N ASP A 56 5.86 -7.66 -3.26
CA ASP A 56 4.66 -7.34 -4.04
C ASP A 56 4.28 -8.48 -5.01
N GLN A 57 5.26 -9.26 -5.48
CA GLN A 57 5.02 -10.44 -6.33
C GLN A 57 4.17 -11.53 -5.65
N HIS A 58 4.07 -11.49 -4.32
CA HIS A 58 3.29 -12.42 -3.50
C HIS A 58 1.83 -11.98 -3.31
N ALA A 59 1.43 -10.84 -3.87
CA ALA A 59 0.09 -10.28 -3.67
C ALA A 59 -1.03 -11.25 -4.09
N PHE A 60 -0.87 -11.98 -5.20
CA PHE A 60 -1.89 -12.93 -5.67
C PHE A 60 -2.10 -14.09 -4.71
N ALA A 61 -1.00 -14.66 -4.19
CA ALA A 61 -1.07 -15.70 -3.18
C ALA A 61 -1.72 -15.20 -1.88
N ALA A 62 -1.49 -13.94 -1.49
CA ALA A 62 -2.13 -13.34 -0.32
C ALA A 62 -3.65 -13.20 -0.53
N VAL A 63 -4.10 -12.72 -1.70
CA VAL A 63 -5.53 -12.65 -2.05
C VAL A 63 -6.16 -14.04 -2.07
N ASP A 64 -5.53 -15.02 -2.71
CA ASP A 64 -6.04 -16.39 -2.79
C ASP A 64 -6.19 -17.02 -1.40
N VAL A 65 -5.19 -16.86 -0.53
CA VAL A 65 -5.27 -17.39 0.85
C VAL A 65 -6.32 -16.66 1.67
N ALA A 66 -6.47 -15.34 1.54
CA ALA A 66 -7.51 -14.59 2.21
C ALA A 66 -8.91 -15.10 1.82
N ARG A 67 -9.15 -15.28 0.51
CA ARG A 67 -10.40 -15.87 -0.01
C ARG A 67 -10.60 -17.33 0.42
N LEU A 68 -9.54 -18.15 0.38
CA LEU A 68 -9.58 -19.57 0.75
C LEU A 68 -9.98 -19.78 2.21
N THR A 69 -9.54 -18.87 3.09
CA THR A 69 -9.69 -19.02 4.55
C THR A 69 -10.77 -18.14 5.14
N GLY A 70 -11.42 -17.28 4.35
CA GLY A 70 -12.39 -16.28 4.83
C GLY A 70 -11.73 -15.18 5.67
N THR A 71 -10.44 -14.90 5.44
CA THR A 71 -9.71 -13.86 6.18
C THR A 71 -9.85 -12.51 5.47
N GLU A 72 -11.04 -11.93 5.53
CA GLU A 72 -11.40 -10.72 4.77
C GLU A 72 -10.60 -9.49 5.16
N SER A 73 -10.15 -9.41 6.42
CA SER A 73 -9.30 -8.31 6.94
C SER A 73 -8.01 -8.08 6.15
N MET A 74 -7.56 -9.06 5.38
CA MET A 74 -6.34 -8.98 4.59
C MET A 74 -6.56 -8.50 3.15
N LEU A 75 -7.80 -8.56 2.66
CA LEU A 75 -8.12 -8.30 1.25
C LEU A 75 -7.79 -6.87 0.80
N PRO A 76 -8.10 -5.80 1.56
CA PRO A 76 -7.83 -4.44 1.08
C PRO A 76 -6.33 -4.22 0.80
N GLY A 77 -5.46 -4.58 1.75
CA GLY A 77 -4.02 -4.47 1.59
C GLY A 77 -3.46 -5.39 0.50
N ALA A 78 -3.95 -6.63 0.40
CA ALA A 78 -3.48 -7.58 -0.61
C ALA A 78 -3.88 -7.15 -2.04
N LEU A 79 -5.11 -6.69 -2.24
CA LEU A 79 -5.58 -6.17 -3.54
C LEU A 79 -4.86 -4.87 -3.92
N TYR A 80 -4.56 -4.01 -2.95
CA TYR A 80 -3.74 -2.82 -3.19
C TYR A 80 -2.34 -3.17 -3.73
N LEU A 81 -1.68 -4.19 -3.18
CA LEU A 81 -0.39 -4.66 -3.73
C LEU A 81 -0.54 -5.19 -5.15
N CYS A 82 -1.64 -5.88 -5.47
CA CYS A 82 -1.92 -6.31 -6.84
C CYS A 82 -1.95 -5.11 -7.81
N CYS A 83 -2.50 -3.97 -7.38
CA CYS A 83 -2.59 -2.75 -8.20
C CYS A 83 -1.20 -2.17 -8.56
N LYS A 84 -0.16 -2.47 -7.76
CA LYS A 84 1.22 -2.05 -8.01
C LYS A 84 1.91 -2.86 -9.10
N LEU A 85 1.40 -4.03 -9.43
CA LEU A 85 2.04 -4.94 -10.38
C LEU A 85 1.92 -4.44 -11.83
N HIS A 86 2.85 -4.93 -12.66
CA HIS A 86 2.82 -4.66 -14.09
C HIS A 86 1.52 -5.20 -14.71
N PRO A 87 0.85 -4.49 -15.64
CA PRO A 87 -0.38 -4.95 -16.28
C PRO A 87 -0.29 -6.38 -16.84
N ASP A 88 0.85 -6.75 -17.45
CA ASP A 88 1.05 -8.12 -17.93
C ASP A 88 1.01 -9.16 -16.81
N ILE A 89 1.52 -8.85 -15.62
CA ILE A 89 1.47 -9.74 -14.47
C ILE A 89 0.04 -9.85 -13.96
N ILE A 90 -0.69 -8.73 -13.90
CA ILE A 90 -2.11 -8.70 -13.49
C ILE A 90 -2.96 -9.59 -14.43
N LEU A 91 -2.72 -9.50 -15.73
CA LEU A 91 -3.52 -10.21 -16.73
C LEU A 91 -3.09 -11.67 -16.94
N ARG A 92 -1.79 -11.95 -16.92
CA ARG A 92 -1.24 -13.28 -17.27
C ARG A 92 -0.89 -14.13 -16.06
N GLY A 93 -0.80 -13.52 -14.88
CA GLY A 93 -0.39 -14.18 -13.65
C GLY A 93 1.12 -14.08 -13.38
N THR A 94 1.52 -14.47 -12.16
CA THR A 94 2.93 -14.57 -11.77
C THR A 94 3.48 -15.95 -12.14
N PRO A 95 4.71 -16.06 -12.67
CA PRO A 95 5.37 -17.35 -12.85
C PRO A 95 5.49 -18.05 -11.50
N ARG A 96 5.09 -19.32 -11.43
CA ARG A 96 5.36 -20.19 -10.29
C ARG A 96 6.58 -21.03 -10.61
N ASP A 97 7.46 -21.23 -9.62
CA ASP A 97 8.69 -22.03 -9.81
C ASP A 97 8.35 -23.40 -10.42
N HIS A 98 9.13 -23.79 -11.43
CA HIS A 98 9.17 -25.11 -12.07
C HIS A 98 7.80 -25.69 -12.50
N ASN A 99 7.39 -25.37 -13.74
CA ASN A 99 6.35 -26.08 -14.50
C ASN A 99 4.93 -26.09 -13.87
N ALA A 100 4.70 -25.29 -12.83
CA ALA A 100 3.38 -25.10 -12.24
C ALA A 100 2.61 -23.98 -12.99
N PRO A 101 1.27 -24.09 -13.09
CA PRO A 101 0.48 -23.03 -13.68
C PRO A 101 0.69 -21.71 -12.93
N HIS A 102 0.70 -20.61 -13.68
CA HIS A 102 0.81 -19.25 -13.14
C HIS A 102 -0.22 -19.04 -12.03
N GLU A 103 0.16 -18.38 -10.94
CA GLU A 103 -0.83 -17.90 -9.99
C GLU A 103 -1.56 -16.71 -10.64
N GLN A 104 -2.88 -16.83 -10.79
CA GLN A 104 -3.74 -15.83 -11.42
C GLN A 104 -4.78 -15.37 -10.41
N LEU A 105 -5.14 -14.09 -10.50
CA LEU A 105 -6.30 -13.56 -9.79
C LEU A 105 -7.57 -14.20 -10.35
N ARG A 106 -8.55 -14.38 -9.48
CA ARG A 106 -9.93 -14.69 -9.91
C ARG A 106 -10.44 -13.53 -10.75
N THR A 107 -11.31 -13.79 -11.72
CA THR A 107 -11.89 -12.76 -12.61
C THR A 107 -12.42 -11.56 -11.84
N ASP A 108 -13.15 -11.84 -10.75
CA ASP A 108 -13.74 -10.84 -9.86
C ASP A 108 -12.69 -9.96 -9.15
N ASP A 109 -11.56 -10.53 -8.75
CA ASP A 109 -10.46 -9.80 -8.11
C ASP A 109 -9.60 -9.06 -9.15
N LEU A 110 -9.54 -9.55 -10.39
CA LEU A 110 -8.90 -8.87 -11.51
C LEU A 110 -9.66 -7.59 -11.90
N VAL A 111 -11.00 -7.65 -11.97
CA VAL A 111 -11.85 -6.46 -12.19
C VAL A 111 -11.63 -5.45 -11.07
N ARG A 112 -11.66 -5.88 -9.80
CA ARG A 112 -11.37 -5.03 -8.64
C ARG A 112 -9.99 -4.38 -8.72
N CYS A 113 -8.96 -5.13 -9.12
CA CYS A 113 -7.61 -4.61 -9.26
C CYS A 113 -7.51 -3.52 -10.35
N ILE A 114 -8.16 -3.73 -11.50
CA ILE A 114 -8.18 -2.74 -12.59
C ILE A 114 -8.91 -1.46 -12.15
N GLN A 115 -10.10 -1.60 -11.55
CA GLN A 115 -10.88 -0.47 -11.04
C GLN A 115 -10.13 0.25 -9.91
N GLY A 116 -9.67 -0.49 -8.91
CA GLY A 116 -8.92 0.02 -7.77
C GLY A 116 -7.68 0.79 -8.20
N ARG A 117 -6.95 0.32 -9.23
CA ARG A 117 -5.79 1.05 -9.78
C ARG A 117 -6.16 2.45 -10.29
N GLN A 118 -7.30 2.60 -10.96
CA GLN A 118 -7.78 3.90 -11.43
C GLN A 118 -8.11 4.81 -10.24
N PHE A 119 -8.85 4.30 -9.26
CA PHE A 119 -9.24 5.10 -8.09
C PHE A 119 -8.04 5.50 -7.22
N VAL A 120 -7.13 4.56 -6.94
CA VAL A 120 -5.89 4.83 -6.21
C VAL A 120 -5.05 5.87 -6.93
N LEU A 121 -4.97 5.83 -8.26
CA LEU A 121 -4.27 6.85 -9.04
C LEU A 121 -4.91 8.23 -8.86
N GLN A 122 -6.24 8.32 -8.94
CA GLN A 122 -6.96 9.58 -8.75
C GLN A 122 -6.71 10.17 -7.35
N GLN A 123 -6.81 9.34 -6.30
CA GLN A 123 -6.53 9.76 -4.93
C GLN A 123 -5.06 10.15 -4.73
N ALA A 124 -4.12 9.38 -5.27
CA ALA A 124 -2.70 9.69 -5.19
C ALA A 124 -2.37 11.04 -5.86
N ILE A 125 -3.00 11.35 -7.00
CA ILE A 125 -2.85 12.66 -7.67
C ILE A 125 -3.43 13.77 -6.77
N ALA A 126 -4.65 13.60 -6.26
CA ALA A 126 -5.30 14.58 -5.39
C ALA A 126 -4.43 14.87 -4.15
N ASN A 127 -3.99 13.82 -3.45
CA ASN A 127 -3.15 13.91 -2.26
C ASN A 127 -1.85 14.65 -2.54
N ILE A 128 -1.19 14.39 -3.67
CA ILE A 128 0.06 15.08 -4.03
C ILE A 128 -0.16 16.56 -4.32
N LEU A 129 -1.21 16.89 -5.07
CA LEU A 129 -1.55 18.27 -5.35
C LEU A 129 -1.83 19.01 -4.04
N GLU A 130 -2.61 18.41 -3.15
CA GLU A 130 -2.92 18.96 -1.84
C GLU A 130 -1.68 19.07 -0.92
N LEU A 131 -0.82 18.06 -0.92
CA LEU A 131 0.36 17.99 -0.06
C LEU A 131 1.38 19.08 -0.41
N PHE A 132 1.58 19.33 -1.70
CA PHE A 132 2.52 20.33 -2.19
C PHE A 132 1.86 21.68 -2.52
N ASP A 133 0.67 21.96 -1.98
CA ASP A 133 0.10 23.29 -2.05
C ASP A 133 1.01 24.32 -1.37
N ALA A 134 1.31 25.42 -2.05
CA ALA A 134 2.11 26.50 -1.48
C ALA A 134 1.45 27.11 -0.22
N ALA A 135 0.12 27.01 -0.10
CA ALA A 135 -0.64 27.41 1.08
C ALA A 135 -0.33 26.54 2.32
N ARG A 136 0.22 25.33 2.15
CA ARG A 136 0.64 24.45 3.25
C ARG A 136 1.92 24.91 3.95
N ARG A 137 2.52 26.02 3.50
CA ARG A 137 3.62 26.66 4.20
C ARG A 137 3.24 26.93 5.67
N SER A 138 4.05 26.44 6.60
CA SER A 138 3.84 26.65 8.04
C SER A 138 3.69 28.14 8.38
N PRO A 139 2.77 28.53 9.29
CA PRO A 139 2.64 29.90 9.77
C PRO A 139 3.92 30.45 10.41
N LEU A 140 4.79 29.56 10.91
CA LEU A 140 6.08 29.91 11.52
C LEU A 140 7.19 30.13 10.47
N CYS A 141 6.89 29.96 9.18
CA CYS A 141 7.88 30.08 8.12
C CYS A 141 8.07 31.54 7.68
N THR A 142 9.32 31.99 7.72
CA THR A 142 9.74 33.32 7.23
C THR A 142 10.37 33.27 5.84
N HIS A 143 10.53 32.08 5.25
CA HIS A 143 11.27 31.90 4.00
C HIS A 143 10.33 31.75 2.80
N ARG A 144 10.41 32.68 1.84
CA ARG A 144 9.66 32.58 0.57
C ARG A 144 10.00 31.33 -0.23
N ARG A 145 11.27 30.91 -0.21
CA ARG A 145 11.78 29.71 -0.92
C ARG A 145 11.00 28.43 -0.60
N CYS A 146 10.39 28.32 0.59
CA CYS A 146 9.61 27.14 0.94
C CYS A 146 8.33 27.05 0.11
N ALA A 147 7.62 28.19 -0.07
CA ALA A 147 6.45 28.23 -0.95
C ALA A 147 6.83 27.94 -2.41
N ASP A 148 7.95 28.51 -2.87
CA ASP A 148 8.46 28.27 -4.23
C ASP A 148 8.83 26.78 -4.43
N THR A 149 9.43 26.15 -3.41
CA THR A 149 9.78 24.71 -3.43
C THR A 149 8.53 23.84 -3.47
N LEU A 150 7.51 24.14 -2.65
CA LEU A 150 6.24 23.40 -2.67
C LEU A 150 5.55 23.53 -4.03
N ALA A 151 5.47 24.74 -4.58
CA ALA A 151 4.91 24.98 -5.90
C ALA A 151 5.67 24.23 -7.00
N LEU A 152 7.01 24.20 -6.93
CA LEU A 152 7.84 23.45 -7.87
C LEU A 152 7.57 21.94 -7.78
N MET A 153 7.50 21.37 -6.56
CA MET A 153 7.18 19.95 -6.37
C MET A 153 5.79 19.62 -6.93
N ARG A 154 4.80 20.48 -6.68
CA ARG A 154 3.46 20.32 -7.22
C ARG A 154 3.46 20.29 -8.76
N ALA A 155 4.19 21.21 -9.39
CA ALA A 155 4.32 21.26 -10.85
C ALA A 155 5.00 20.00 -11.40
N GLN A 156 6.13 19.60 -10.81
CA GLN A 156 6.87 18.39 -11.21
C GLN A 156 6.02 17.12 -11.12
N HIS A 157 5.18 17.00 -10.09
CA HIS A 157 4.29 15.86 -9.96
C HIS A 157 3.08 15.93 -10.91
N SER A 158 2.57 17.12 -11.22
CA SER A 158 1.51 17.29 -12.21
C SER A 158 1.96 16.92 -13.64
N GLU A 159 3.25 17.06 -13.92
CA GLU A 159 3.90 16.64 -15.17
C GLU A 159 4.48 15.21 -15.10
N GLY A 160 4.35 14.54 -13.95
CA GLY A 160 5.01 13.27 -13.63
C GLY A 160 4.31 12.00 -14.13
N PHE A 161 5.02 10.87 -14.00
CA PHE A 161 4.62 9.55 -14.51
C PHE A 161 3.61 8.82 -13.59
N ALA A 162 2.36 8.68 -14.05
CA ALA A 162 1.25 8.08 -13.30
C ALA A 162 1.52 6.70 -12.64
N PRO A 163 2.25 5.75 -13.25
CA PRO A 163 2.52 4.45 -12.60
C PRO A 163 3.29 4.52 -11.28
N ARG A 164 4.16 5.52 -11.06
CA ARG A 164 4.84 5.70 -9.77
C ARG A 164 3.87 6.13 -8.67
N LEU A 165 2.86 6.92 -9.03
CA LEU A 165 1.88 7.46 -8.08
C LEU A 165 1.05 6.36 -7.42
N VAL A 166 0.70 5.31 -8.15
CA VAL A 166 -0.04 4.16 -7.60
C VAL A 166 0.81 3.39 -6.58
N CYS A 167 2.08 3.13 -6.91
CA CYS A 167 3.01 2.40 -6.04
C CYS A 167 3.24 3.10 -4.70
N ASP A 168 3.28 4.43 -4.73
CA ASP A 168 3.65 5.27 -3.60
C ASP A 168 2.42 5.87 -2.88
N ALA A 169 1.19 5.48 -3.24
CA ALA A 169 -0.04 6.09 -2.72
C ALA A 169 -0.20 5.92 -1.20
N LEU A 170 0.12 4.73 -0.67
CA LEU A 170 0.06 4.39 0.76
C LEU A 170 1.46 4.25 1.37
N GLN A 171 2.40 5.07 0.91
CA GLN A 171 3.74 5.16 1.47
C GLN A 171 4.06 6.61 1.80
N THR A 172 4.49 6.86 3.03
CA THR A 172 4.85 8.21 3.45
C THR A 172 6.08 8.71 2.69
N ARG A 173 6.04 9.97 2.27
CA ARG A 173 7.10 10.72 1.59
C ARG A 173 8.07 11.40 2.55
N GLU A 174 7.98 11.13 3.84
CA GLU A 174 8.85 11.71 4.86
C GLU A 174 10.34 11.68 4.46
N PRO A 175 10.94 10.55 3.99
CA PRO A 175 12.34 10.54 3.61
C PRO A 175 12.71 11.57 2.55
N HIS A 176 11.82 11.81 1.57
CA HIS A 176 12.00 12.80 0.52
C HIS A 176 11.86 14.22 1.06
N VAL A 177 10.82 14.50 1.86
CA VAL A 177 10.61 15.81 2.49
C VAL A 177 11.78 16.17 3.41
N ARG A 178 12.28 15.21 4.18
CA ARG A 178 13.47 15.37 5.05
C ARG A 178 14.75 15.58 4.24
N ALA A 179 14.87 15.00 3.05
CA ALA A 179 15.98 15.29 2.15
C ALA A 179 15.95 16.76 1.66
N LEU A 180 14.78 17.28 1.29
CA LEU A 180 14.60 18.69 0.92
C LEU A 180 14.93 19.64 2.08
N GLN A 181 14.56 19.25 3.31
CA GLN A 181 14.92 19.99 4.51
C GLN A 181 16.45 20.04 4.70
N ARG A 182 17.14 18.89 4.62
CA ARG A 182 18.61 18.82 4.77
C ARG A 182 19.34 19.62 3.68
N ALA A 183 18.80 19.61 2.47
CA ALA A 183 19.29 20.41 1.35
C ALA A 183 18.87 21.89 1.40
N GLN A 184 18.22 22.33 2.48
CA GLN A 184 17.81 23.72 2.73
C GLN A 184 16.77 24.30 1.76
N TYR A 185 16.10 23.47 0.97
CA TYR A 185 14.95 23.86 0.15
C TYR A 185 13.70 24.12 1.01
N LEU A 186 13.52 23.32 2.07
CA LEU A 186 12.49 23.52 3.08
C LEU A 186 13.09 23.88 4.44
N CYS A 187 12.43 24.78 5.19
CA CYS A 187 12.73 24.96 6.60
C CYS A 187 12.14 23.79 7.42
N ARG A 188 12.59 23.65 8.67
CA ARG A 188 12.10 22.60 9.57
C ARG A 188 10.59 22.64 9.76
N SER A 189 9.99 23.80 10.03
CA SER A 189 8.55 23.93 10.28
C SER A 189 7.69 23.59 9.06
N CYS A 190 8.12 23.92 7.84
CA CYS A 190 7.41 23.48 6.63
C CYS A 190 7.60 22.00 6.37
N ALA A 191 8.79 21.44 6.61
CA ALA A 191 9.01 20.01 6.46
C ALA A 191 8.15 19.20 7.45
N ASP A 192 8.07 19.64 8.70
CA ASP A 192 7.21 19.01 9.72
C ASP A 192 5.72 19.08 9.31
N ALA A 193 5.22 20.26 8.90
CA ALA A 193 3.83 20.43 8.46
C ALA A 193 3.47 19.57 7.23
N VAL A 194 4.41 19.39 6.29
CA VAL A 194 4.21 18.52 5.13
C VAL A 194 4.24 17.05 5.54
N CYS A 195 5.17 16.62 6.39
CA CYS A 195 5.20 15.23 6.87
C CYS A 195 3.93 14.87 7.66
N GLU A 196 3.46 15.75 8.54
CA GLU A 196 2.22 15.55 9.31
C GLU A 196 1.01 15.42 8.37
N ALA A 197 0.92 16.28 7.36
CA ALA A 197 -0.14 16.21 6.36
C ALA A 197 -0.07 14.95 5.47
N ASP A 198 1.12 14.51 5.09
CA ASP A 198 1.31 13.30 4.27
C ASP A 198 0.84 12.05 5.02
N VAL A 199 1.17 11.92 6.31
CA VAL A 199 0.68 10.83 7.16
C VAL A 199 -0.85 10.85 7.24
N GLU A 200 -1.45 12.02 7.43
CA GLU A 200 -2.90 12.17 7.52
C GLU A 200 -3.59 11.80 6.21
N LEU A 201 -3.09 12.27 5.06
CA LEU A 201 -3.61 11.91 3.74
C LEU A 201 -3.49 10.40 3.46
N CYS A 202 -2.39 9.77 3.88
CA CYS A 202 -2.25 8.33 3.75
C CYS A 202 -3.22 7.57 4.67
N ARG A 203 -3.49 8.04 5.88
CA ARG A 203 -4.50 7.45 6.78
C ARG A 203 -5.91 7.56 6.24
N GLN A 204 -6.28 8.71 5.65
CA GLN A 204 -7.57 8.90 4.98
C GLN A 204 -7.73 7.97 3.77
N LEU A 205 -6.68 7.84 2.95
CA LEU A 205 -6.67 6.89 1.84
C LEU A 205 -6.76 5.44 2.34
N TRP A 206 -6.12 5.11 3.46
CA TRP A 206 -6.18 3.79 4.07
C TRP A 206 -7.58 3.46 4.61
N ALA A 207 -8.24 4.40 5.26
CA ALA A 207 -9.59 4.23 5.78
C ALA A 207 -10.61 3.93 4.68
N THR A 208 -10.43 4.53 3.49
CA THR A 208 -11.28 4.30 2.31
C THR A 208 -10.83 3.09 1.46
N LEU A 209 -9.71 2.44 1.79
CA LEU A 209 -9.13 1.37 0.98
C LEU A 209 -10.08 0.19 0.69
N PRO A 210 -10.87 -0.33 1.66
CA PRO A 210 -11.78 -1.44 1.38
C PRO A 210 -12.82 -1.09 0.30
N GLU A 211 -13.40 0.11 0.38
CA GLU A 211 -14.33 0.64 -0.61
C GLU A 211 -13.65 0.76 -1.98
N LEU A 212 -12.45 1.35 -2.02
CA LEU A 212 -11.65 1.51 -3.24
C LEU A 212 -11.31 0.16 -3.89
N MET A 213 -11.12 -0.89 -3.10
CA MET A 213 -10.85 -2.25 -3.58
C MET A 213 -12.12 -3.08 -3.85
N GLY A 214 -13.31 -2.52 -3.60
CA GLY A 214 -14.59 -3.20 -3.83
C GLY A 214 -14.77 -4.45 -2.97
N VAL A 215 -14.34 -4.40 -1.71
CA VAL A 215 -14.49 -5.48 -0.72
C VAL A 215 -15.22 -4.97 0.52
N ASP A 216 -15.82 -5.89 1.27
CA ASP A 216 -16.48 -5.57 2.53
C ASP A 216 -15.46 -4.97 3.51
N THR A 217 -15.90 -3.97 4.28
CA THR A 217 -15.05 -3.30 5.27
C THR A 217 -14.90 -4.19 6.49
N PRO A 218 -13.68 -4.61 6.85
CA PRO A 218 -13.45 -5.43 8.04
C PRO A 218 -13.89 -4.69 9.32
N GLU A 219 -14.38 -5.42 10.31
CA GLU A 219 -14.88 -4.83 11.58
C GLU A 219 -13.82 -3.99 12.31
N ASP A 220 -12.56 -4.38 12.19
CA ASP A 220 -11.37 -3.79 12.79
C ASP A 220 -10.65 -2.77 11.87
N TRP A 221 -11.31 -2.33 10.79
CA TRP A 221 -10.77 -1.32 9.88
C TRP A 221 -11.08 0.11 10.37
N PRO A 222 -10.15 1.07 10.25
CA PRO A 222 -10.42 2.46 10.62
C PRO A 222 -11.51 3.08 9.75
N MET A 223 -12.41 3.85 10.36
CA MET A 223 -13.41 4.64 9.65
C MET A 223 -12.78 5.87 8.99
N ALA A 224 -13.31 6.26 7.84
CA ALA A 224 -12.91 7.46 7.09
C ALA A 224 -13.43 8.75 7.73
#